data_AF-A0A7V5ZD79-F1
#
_entry.id   AF-A0A7V5ZD79-F1
#
_cell.length_a   1.000
_cell.length_b   1.000
_cell.length_c   1.000
_cell.angle_alpha   90.00
_cell.angle_beta   90.00
_cell.angle_gamma   90.00
#
_symmetry.space_group_name_H-M   'P 1'
#
loop_
_entity.id
_entity.type
_entity.pdbx_description
1 polymer ?
#
loop_
_entity_poly.entity_id
_entity_poly.type
_entity_poly.pdbx_seq_one_letter_code
_entity_poly.pdbx_strand_id
1 'polypeptide(L)'
;MKRARLFVLLLSAITLPVFAQNLVVNGDFEGGFRSVPGGVVANGWQPWDAGTVNPLYPGRTYYWEVPGVSGQAQRVISGQIAGQSFRGGIYQVVEGTIPGVPHVLSFDYLVAGTTDPNAGQERRIGYDLTGGTNPNSASIVWVVVEDATGEKPWQHFRTVIVPTGTRVTIWVRAGIYWPVATTFIDIDNVVLQPLGYNIHGQVTLSDFGGTVSLVPVEVQLRPAGDPNPLRTVMLSLDDAGNYVLRDVQPGSYDLAFKASHWLRQVVRNVQVVNADVSGVDVTLPNGDVDGDNEVGLMDLGALLAAFGSTPGDSAWNPNADLDGDEEVGLMDFGVLVRSFGLTGEE
;
A
#
# COMPACT_ATOMS: atom_id res chain seq x y z
N MET A 1 35.33 36.51 -11.97
CA MET A 1 34.76 35.75 -10.83
C MET A 1 33.29 36.11 -10.66
N LYS A 2 32.38 35.38 -11.34
CA LYS A 2 30.92 35.53 -11.19
C LYS A 2 30.40 34.28 -10.49
N ARG A 3 29.68 34.47 -9.38
CA ARG A 3 29.16 33.42 -8.51
C ARG A 3 27.97 32.73 -9.18
N ALA A 4 28.10 31.43 -9.45
CA ALA A 4 26.99 30.56 -9.82
C ALA A 4 26.06 30.40 -8.61
N ARG A 5 24.78 30.70 -8.79
CA ARG A 5 23.73 30.36 -7.82
C ARG A 5 23.21 28.98 -8.19
N LEU A 6 23.60 28.00 -7.39
CA LEU A 6 23.05 26.65 -7.39
C LEU A 6 21.60 26.74 -6.90
N PHE A 7 20.63 26.53 -7.80
CA PHE A 7 19.24 26.29 -7.41
C PHE A 7 19.16 24.86 -6.88
N VAL A 8 19.10 24.72 -5.56
CA VAL A 8 18.70 23.47 -4.92
C VAL A 8 17.18 23.42 -5.03
N LEU A 9 16.67 22.59 -5.94
CA LEU A 9 15.28 22.21 -5.97
C LEU A 9 15.02 21.38 -4.70
N LEU A 10 14.36 21.97 -3.69
CA LEU A 10 13.77 21.17 -2.62
C LEU A 10 12.60 20.40 -3.26
N LEU A 11 12.83 19.12 -3.60
CA LEU A 11 11.71 18.19 -3.68
C LEU A 11 11.12 18.09 -2.27
N SER A 12 9.99 18.75 -2.05
CA SER A 12 9.04 18.29 -1.05
C SER A 12 8.59 16.89 -1.49
N ALA A 13 9.32 15.87 -1.07
CA ALA A 13 8.85 14.50 -1.09
C ALA A 13 7.66 14.45 -0.13
N ILE A 14 6.45 14.68 -0.65
CA ILE A 14 5.28 14.06 -0.06
C ILE A 14 5.53 12.58 -0.32
N THR A 15 6.14 11.90 0.65
CA THR A 15 6.24 10.45 0.64
C THR A 15 4.81 9.96 0.69
N LEU A 16 4.23 9.69 -0.49
CA LEU A 16 3.00 8.95 -0.56
C LEU A 16 3.24 7.65 0.20
N PRO A 17 2.30 7.26 1.08
CA PRO A 17 2.44 6.02 1.82
C PRO A 17 2.65 4.91 0.80
N VAL A 18 3.71 4.13 1.00
CA VAL A 18 3.90 2.87 0.29
C VAL A 18 2.65 2.06 0.62
N PHE A 19 1.72 1.87 -0.32
CA PHE A 19 0.38 1.34 -0.02
C PHE A 19 0.37 -0.14 0.37
N ALA A 20 1.53 -0.82 0.28
CA ALA A 20 1.79 -2.11 0.91
C ALA A 20 2.10 -2.01 2.42
N GLN A 21 2.18 -0.80 2.99
CA GLN A 21 2.47 -0.60 4.40
C GLN A 21 1.20 -0.79 5.22
N ASN A 22 1.28 -1.72 6.16
CA ASN A 22 0.31 -1.84 7.23
C ASN A 22 0.23 -0.52 8.01
N LEU A 23 -0.96 0.09 8.07
CA LEU A 23 -1.20 1.34 8.80
C LEU A 23 -1.20 1.11 10.32
N VAL A 24 -1.42 -0.12 10.77
CA VAL A 24 -1.40 -0.47 12.19
C VAL A 24 0.04 -0.43 12.70
N VAL A 25 0.26 0.38 13.73
CA VAL A 25 1.55 0.46 14.41
C VAL A 25 1.73 -0.78 15.27
N ASN A 26 2.83 -1.51 15.06
CA ASN A 26 3.14 -2.72 15.83
C ASN A 26 1.97 -3.72 15.82
N GLY A 27 1.40 -3.94 14.64
CA GLY A 27 0.27 -4.86 14.44
C GLY A 27 0.68 -6.33 14.49
N ASP A 28 1.95 -6.62 14.22
CA ASP A 28 2.60 -7.94 14.38
C ASP A 28 3.13 -8.17 15.81
N PHE A 29 3.00 -7.18 16.70
CA PHE A 29 3.39 -7.26 18.10
C PHE A 29 4.88 -7.52 18.40
N GLU A 30 5.77 -7.51 17.39
CA GLU A 30 7.22 -7.69 17.54
C GLU A 30 7.98 -6.40 17.92
N GLY A 31 7.31 -5.25 17.85
CA GLY A 31 7.86 -3.92 18.20
C GLY A 31 7.97 -3.66 19.70
N GLY A 32 7.81 -4.71 20.53
CA GLY A 32 7.93 -4.67 21.98
C GLY A 32 6.70 -4.12 22.71
N PHE A 33 6.78 -4.19 24.04
CA PHE A 33 5.68 -3.90 24.95
C PHE A 33 6.08 -2.90 26.04
N ARG A 34 5.10 -2.16 26.57
CA ARG A 34 5.28 -1.26 27.71
C ARG A 34 4.45 -1.67 28.90
N SER A 35 4.96 -1.42 30.10
CA SER A 35 4.22 -1.66 31.34
C SER A 35 3.01 -0.75 31.48
N VAL A 36 1.88 -1.34 31.87
CA VAL A 36 0.63 -0.65 32.18
C VAL A 36 0.02 -1.28 33.46
N PRO A 37 -0.96 -0.63 34.12
CA PRO A 37 -1.74 -1.30 35.15
C PRO A 37 -2.37 -2.59 34.58
N GLY A 38 -2.09 -3.73 35.21
CA GLY A 38 -2.56 -5.04 34.74
C GLY A 38 -1.57 -5.84 33.90
N GLY A 39 -0.38 -5.31 33.58
CA GLY A 39 0.69 -6.08 32.93
C GLY A 39 1.42 -5.27 31.86
N VAL A 40 1.45 -5.79 30.64
CA VAL A 40 2.15 -5.17 29.50
C VAL A 40 1.24 -5.06 28.28
N VAL A 41 1.34 -3.93 27.59
CA VAL A 41 0.62 -3.67 26.34
C VAL A 41 1.60 -3.30 25.24
N ALA A 42 1.36 -3.84 24.05
CA ALA A 42 2.14 -3.58 22.85
C ALA A 42 2.35 -2.08 22.61
N ASN A 43 3.55 -1.70 22.19
CA ASN A 43 3.84 -0.31 21.82
C ASN A 43 2.87 0.14 20.70
N GLY A 44 2.33 1.36 20.79
CA GLY A 44 1.33 1.88 19.85
C GLY A 44 -0.13 1.54 20.19
N TRP A 45 -0.40 0.53 21.02
CA TRP A 45 -1.76 0.16 21.46
C TRP A 45 -2.11 0.77 22.81
N GLN A 46 -3.38 1.06 23.09
CA GLN A 46 -3.86 1.63 24.35
C GLN A 46 -4.72 0.63 25.14
N PRO A 47 -4.46 0.41 26.44
CA PRO A 47 -5.36 -0.35 27.29
C PRO A 47 -6.64 0.44 27.60
N TRP A 48 -7.72 -0.28 27.90
CA TRP A 48 -8.94 0.28 28.49
C TRP A 48 -9.58 -0.72 29.45
N ASP A 49 -10.20 -0.21 30.51
CA ASP A 49 -10.84 -1.00 31.55
C ASP A 49 -12.17 -0.35 31.94
N ALA A 50 -13.25 -1.14 32.03
CA ALA A 50 -14.57 -0.65 32.39
C ALA A 50 -14.73 -0.40 33.90
N GLY A 51 -13.71 -0.72 34.71
CA GLY A 51 -13.76 -0.70 36.15
C GLY A 51 -14.57 -1.86 36.73
N THR A 52 -15.26 -1.60 37.84
CA THR A 52 -16.08 -2.62 38.50
C THR A 52 -17.33 -2.94 37.68
N VAL A 53 -17.36 -4.13 37.08
CA VAL A 53 -18.51 -4.63 36.30
C VAL A 53 -19.52 -5.35 37.19
N ASN A 54 -19.04 -6.23 38.07
CA ASN A 54 -19.86 -6.91 39.08
C ASN A 54 -19.40 -6.49 40.49
N PRO A 55 -20.22 -5.77 41.26
CA PRO A 55 -19.87 -5.34 42.63
C PRO A 55 -19.58 -6.48 43.60
N LEU A 56 -20.08 -7.70 43.35
CA LEU A 56 -19.79 -8.87 44.19
C LEU A 56 -18.41 -9.46 43.91
N TYR A 57 -17.86 -9.21 42.73
CA TYR A 57 -16.57 -9.71 42.26
C TYR A 57 -15.79 -8.57 41.59
N PRO A 58 -15.44 -7.50 42.33
CA PRO A 58 -14.74 -6.37 41.76
C PRO A 58 -13.40 -6.83 41.20
N GLY A 59 -13.04 -6.33 40.02
CA GLY A 59 -11.84 -6.78 39.33
C GLY A 59 -11.34 -5.79 38.30
N ARG A 60 -10.35 -6.26 37.54
CA ARG A 60 -9.67 -5.51 36.49
C ARG A 60 -9.24 -6.43 35.36
N THR A 61 -8.87 -5.82 34.25
CA THR A 61 -8.28 -6.46 33.08
C THR A 61 -6.77 -6.64 33.29
N TYR A 62 -6.25 -7.79 32.87
CA TYR A 62 -4.81 -8.02 32.76
C TYR A 62 -4.39 -8.12 31.29
N TYR A 63 -3.14 -7.75 31.04
CA TYR A 63 -2.55 -7.66 29.70
C TYR A 63 -1.21 -8.39 29.68
N TRP A 64 -1.10 -9.46 28.89
CA TRP A 64 0.11 -10.26 28.81
C TRP A 64 0.66 -10.29 27.38
N GLU A 65 1.97 -10.31 27.28
CA GLU A 65 2.68 -10.78 26.10
C GLU A 65 2.70 -12.31 26.14
N VAL A 66 2.32 -12.96 25.04
CA VAL A 66 2.25 -14.42 24.91
C VAL A 66 2.79 -14.86 23.55
N PRO A 67 3.12 -16.14 23.32
CA PRO A 67 3.46 -16.63 21.99
C PRO A 67 2.33 -16.45 20.97
N GLY A 68 2.66 -15.91 19.80
CA GLY A 68 1.74 -15.60 18.70
C GLY A 68 1.74 -16.61 17.54
N VAL A 69 1.14 -16.22 16.41
CA VAL A 69 1.24 -16.91 15.12
C VAL A 69 2.58 -16.54 14.50
N SER A 70 3.62 -17.24 14.98
CA SER A 70 5.02 -16.77 14.97
C SER A 70 5.22 -15.60 15.94
N GLY A 71 6.36 -15.56 16.64
CA GLY A 71 6.69 -14.43 17.51
C GLY A 71 5.76 -14.25 18.73
N GLN A 72 5.38 -13.00 18.99
CA GLN A 72 4.66 -12.50 20.16
C GLN A 72 3.24 -12.05 19.77
N ALA A 73 2.30 -12.13 20.71
CA ALA A 73 0.94 -11.66 20.57
C ALA A 73 0.48 -10.93 21.84
N GLN A 74 -0.60 -10.14 21.71
CA GLN A 74 -1.23 -9.51 22.86
C GLN A 74 -2.38 -10.35 23.39
N ARG A 75 -2.29 -10.75 24.66
CA ARG A 75 -3.40 -11.34 25.44
C ARG A 75 -4.11 -10.30 26.29
N VAL A 76 -5.45 -10.32 26.27
CA VAL A 76 -6.33 -9.66 27.23
C VAL A 76 -7.01 -10.75 28.07
N ILE A 77 -6.83 -10.73 29.40
CA ILE A 77 -7.23 -11.85 30.28
C ILE A 77 -7.73 -11.38 31.64
N SER A 78 -8.72 -12.08 32.21
CA SER A 78 -9.00 -12.14 33.65
C SER A 78 -10.04 -13.25 33.95
N GLY A 79 -10.87 -13.09 34.98
CA GLY A 79 -11.88 -14.06 35.38
C GLY A 79 -11.42 -14.92 36.56
N GLN A 80 -11.69 -16.23 36.49
CA GLN A 80 -11.41 -17.19 37.57
C GLN A 80 -9.96 -17.18 38.05
N ILE A 81 -9.00 -16.91 37.16
CA ILE A 81 -7.56 -16.77 37.49
C ILE A 81 -7.29 -15.80 38.65
N ALA A 82 -8.13 -14.78 38.81
CA ALA A 82 -8.07 -13.81 39.89
C ALA A 82 -9.36 -13.78 40.73
N GLY A 83 -10.28 -14.72 40.50
CA GLY A 83 -11.58 -14.79 41.20
C GLY A 83 -12.45 -13.55 41.02
N GLN A 84 -12.34 -12.84 39.90
CA GLN A 84 -12.91 -11.51 39.73
C GLN A 84 -13.65 -11.34 38.40
N SER A 85 -14.68 -10.49 38.37
CA SER A 85 -15.30 -10.03 37.13
C SER A 85 -14.43 -9.00 36.44
N PHE A 86 -14.57 -8.86 35.12
CA PHE A 86 -13.90 -7.79 34.39
C PHE A 86 -14.60 -7.51 33.06
N ARG A 87 -14.30 -6.33 32.50
CA ARG A 87 -14.53 -6.00 31.09
C ARG A 87 -13.51 -4.94 30.68
N GLY A 88 -12.75 -5.22 29.63
CA GLY A 88 -11.73 -4.31 29.14
C GLY A 88 -11.05 -4.86 27.90
N GLY A 89 -9.91 -4.29 27.55
CA GLY A 89 -9.10 -4.76 26.44
C GLY A 89 -8.13 -3.72 25.93
N ILE A 90 -7.80 -3.79 24.65
CA ILE A 90 -6.90 -2.86 23.99
C ILE A 90 -7.58 -2.23 22.78
N TYR A 91 -7.09 -1.08 22.36
CA TYR A 91 -7.47 -0.46 21.09
C TYR A 91 -6.29 0.26 20.46
N GLN A 92 -6.36 0.51 19.17
CA GLN A 92 -5.47 1.44 18.49
C GLN A 92 -6.28 2.35 17.59
N VAL A 93 -6.06 3.67 17.71
CA VAL A 93 -6.53 4.63 16.70
C VAL A 93 -5.51 4.59 15.58
N VAL A 94 -5.90 4.00 14.46
CA VAL A 94 -5.08 3.87 13.26
C VAL A 94 -5.26 5.12 12.41
N GLU A 95 -4.17 5.83 12.17
CA GLU A 95 -4.11 7.06 11.38
C GLU A 95 -3.78 6.74 9.91
N GLY A 96 -4.08 7.66 9.00
CA GLY A 96 -3.65 7.55 7.60
C GLY A 96 -4.55 6.69 6.71
N THR A 97 -5.72 6.29 7.20
CA THR A 97 -6.75 5.68 6.33
C THR A 97 -7.24 6.70 5.30
N ILE A 98 -7.68 6.21 4.14
CA ILE A 98 -8.15 7.06 3.05
C ILE A 98 -9.68 6.97 2.96
N PRO A 99 -10.41 8.09 3.15
CA PRO A 99 -11.87 8.10 3.02
C PRO A 99 -12.34 7.59 1.66
N GLY A 100 -13.30 6.68 1.65
CA GLY A 100 -13.91 6.13 0.43
C GLY A 100 -13.08 5.04 -0.28
N VAL A 101 -11.80 4.87 0.07
CA VAL A 101 -10.97 3.79 -0.49
C VAL A 101 -11.17 2.53 0.35
N PRO A 102 -11.45 1.36 -0.26
CA PRO A 102 -11.51 0.10 0.48
C PRO A 102 -10.17 -0.23 1.15
N HIS A 103 -10.21 -0.67 2.41
CA HIS A 103 -9.04 -1.14 3.16
C HIS A 103 -9.28 -2.58 3.61
N VAL A 104 -8.25 -3.40 3.53
CA VAL A 104 -8.25 -4.75 4.10
C VAL A 104 -7.95 -4.64 5.58
N LEU A 105 -8.88 -5.12 6.41
CA LEU A 105 -8.65 -5.38 7.83
C LEU A 105 -8.49 -6.89 8.01
N SER A 106 -7.34 -7.33 8.49
CA SER A 106 -7.09 -8.73 8.85
C SER A 106 -6.35 -8.85 10.16
N PHE A 107 -6.47 -10.00 10.81
CA PHE A 107 -5.77 -10.32 12.06
C PHE A 107 -5.89 -11.81 12.35
N ASP A 108 -4.97 -12.32 13.16
CA ASP A 108 -5.09 -13.62 13.79
C ASP A 108 -5.62 -13.45 15.22
N TYR A 109 -6.46 -14.37 15.68
CA TYR A 109 -6.99 -14.34 17.04
C TYR A 109 -7.20 -15.73 17.63
N LEU A 110 -7.08 -15.84 18.94
CA LEU A 110 -7.35 -17.05 19.71
C LEU A 110 -8.23 -16.69 20.91
N VAL A 111 -9.16 -17.56 21.29
CA VAL A 111 -10.04 -17.32 22.44
C VAL A 111 -10.12 -18.53 23.36
N ALA A 112 -10.15 -18.30 24.67
CA ALA A 112 -10.54 -19.34 25.63
C ALA A 112 -11.39 -18.78 26.76
N GLY A 113 -12.15 -19.66 27.40
CA GLY A 113 -13.19 -19.27 28.35
C GLY A 113 -14.21 -20.38 28.58
N THR A 114 -15.39 -20.00 29.05
CA THR A 114 -16.51 -20.92 29.30
C THR A 114 -17.46 -21.00 28.10
N THR A 115 -18.22 -22.09 28.05
CA THR A 115 -19.38 -22.27 27.17
C THR A 115 -20.71 -21.97 27.89
N ASP A 116 -20.68 -21.62 29.18
CA ASP A 116 -21.88 -21.25 29.93
C ASP A 116 -22.42 -19.89 29.46
N PRO A 117 -23.59 -19.83 28.79
CA PRO A 117 -24.16 -18.59 28.29
C PRO A 117 -24.57 -17.63 29.42
N ASN A 118 -24.73 -18.12 30.65
CA ASN A 118 -25.13 -17.30 31.80
C ASN A 118 -23.96 -16.61 32.48
N ALA A 119 -22.71 -16.95 32.12
CA ALA A 119 -21.53 -16.36 32.74
C ALA A 119 -21.33 -14.86 32.41
N GLY A 120 -22.06 -14.34 31.40
CA GLY A 120 -21.92 -12.97 30.94
C GLY A 120 -20.53 -12.70 30.35
N GLN A 121 -20.02 -13.67 29.59
CA GLN A 121 -18.72 -13.59 28.93
C GLN A 121 -18.83 -12.80 27.62
N GLU A 122 -17.81 -11.99 27.32
CA GLU A 122 -17.68 -11.23 26.08
C GLU A 122 -16.27 -11.41 25.52
N ARG A 123 -16.12 -11.75 24.24
CA ARG A 123 -14.82 -11.79 23.53
C ARG A 123 -15.02 -11.31 22.11
N ARG A 124 -14.51 -10.12 21.80
CA ARG A 124 -14.88 -9.41 20.58
C ARG A 124 -13.71 -8.65 19.98
N ILE A 125 -13.65 -8.62 18.65
CA ILE A 125 -12.76 -7.77 17.87
C ILE A 125 -13.62 -6.98 16.89
N GLY A 126 -13.36 -5.68 16.78
CA GLY A 126 -14.17 -4.77 16.00
C GLY A 126 -13.42 -3.54 15.54
N TYR A 127 -14.12 -2.69 14.80
CA TYR A 127 -13.58 -1.41 14.35
C TYR A 127 -14.61 -0.29 14.51
N ASP A 128 -14.15 0.95 14.63
CA ASP A 128 -14.97 2.16 14.61
C ASP A 128 -14.45 3.10 13.51
N LEU A 129 -15.27 3.31 12.47
CA LEU A 129 -14.90 4.14 11.31
C LEU A 129 -14.79 5.64 11.64
N THR A 130 -15.24 6.06 12.82
CA THR A 130 -15.13 7.45 13.28
C THR A 130 -13.78 7.75 13.91
N GLY A 131 -12.98 6.72 14.27
CA GLY A 131 -11.76 6.90 15.05
C GLY A 131 -12.02 7.24 16.53
N GLY A 132 -13.24 7.00 17.03
CA GLY A 132 -13.62 7.23 18.41
C GLY A 132 -12.93 6.29 19.40
N THR A 133 -12.74 6.76 20.64
CA THR A 133 -12.06 6.04 21.73
C THR A 133 -13.00 5.67 22.89
N ASN A 134 -14.31 5.82 22.72
CA ASN A 134 -15.30 5.36 23.70
C ASN A 134 -15.56 3.85 23.49
N PRO A 135 -15.16 2.96 24.42
CA PRO A 135 -15.32 1.52 24.26
C PRO A 135 -16.79 1.07 24.23
N ASN A 136 -17.74 1.94 24.61
CA ASN A 136 -19.17 1.68 24.58
C ASN A 136 -19.89 2.39 23.42
N SER A 137 -19.14 2.94 22.47
CA SER A 137 -19.71 3.60 21.30
C SER A 137 -20.57 2.63 20.48
N ALA A 138 -21.76 3.08 20.08
CA ALA A 138 -22.64 2.34 19.17
C ALA A 138 -22.07 2.27 17.74
N SER A 139 -21.08 3.10 17.42
CA SER A 139 -20.40 3.10 16.12
C SER A 139 -19.41 1.95 15.96
N ILE A 140 -19.09 1.22 17.04
CA ILE A 140 -18.21 0.07 16.96
C ILE A 140 -18.94 -1.08 16.26
N VAL A 141 -18.38 -1.52 15.13
CA VAL A 141 -18.81 -2.71 14.41
C VAL A 141 -17.97 -3.89 14.88
N TRP A 142 -18.62 -4.84 15.56
CA TRP A 142 -17.98 -6.08 16.01
C TRP A 142 -18.00 -7.12 14.89
N VAL A 143 -16.82 -7.54 14.44
CA VAL A 143 -16.67 -8.54 13.36
C VAL A 143 -16.35 -9.93 13.90
N VAL A 144 -15.77 -10.00 15.10
CA VAL A 144 -15.64 -11.22 15.90
C VAL A 144 -16.51 -11.06 17.14
N VAL A 145 -17.40 -12.04 17.37
CA VAL A 145 -18.27 -12.12 18.54
C VAL A 145 -18.28 -13.56 19.05
N GLU A 146 -17.52 -13.82 20.10
CA GLU A 146 -17.23 -15.15 20.64
C GLU A 146 -17.70 -15.26 22.10
N ASP A 147 -18.92 -14.80 22.39
CA ASP A 147 -19.37 -14.59 23.77
C ASP A 147 -19.56 -15.89 24.58
N ALA A 148 -19.89 -17.03 23.95
CA ALA A 148 -20.12 -18.31 24.67
C ALA A 148 -19.54 -19.55 23.96
N THR A 149 -18.53 -19.36 23.10
CA THR A 149 -18.04 -20.41 22.20
C THR A 149 -17.00 -21.35 22.81
N GLY A 150 -16.62 -21.19 24.08
CA GLY A 150 -15.55 -22.00 24.70
C GLY A 150 -14.16 -21.63 24.18
N GLU A 151 -13.28 -22.63 24.04
CA GLU A 151 -11.93 -22.48 23.49
C GLU A 151 -11.90 -22.69 21.98
N LYS A 152 -11.19 -21.80 21.27
CA LYS A 152 -10.88 -21.95 19.84
C LYS A 152 -9.38 -21.76 19.66
N PRO A 153 -8.71 -22.58 18.81
CA PRO A 153 -7.33 -22.34 18.45
C PRO A 153 -7.21 -21.06 17.60
N TRP A 154 -5.99 -20.63 17.28
CA TRP A 154 -5.73 -19.51 16.38
C TRP A 154 -6.59 -19.60 15.11
N GLN A 155 -7.29 -18.51 14.82
CA GLN A 155 -8.12 -18.30 13.64
C GLN A 155 -7.57 -17.10 12.89
N HIS A 156 -7.64 -17.14 11.55
CA HIS A 156 -7.39 -15.98 10.72
C HIS A 156 -8.72 -15.33 10.33
N PHE A 157 -8.82 -14.01 10.52
CA PHE A 157 -9.96 -13.21 10.08
C PHE A 157 -9.52 -12.18 9.04
N ARG A 158 -10.34 -11.98 8.01
CA ARG A 158 -10.12 -10.95 6.99
C ARG A 158 -11.45 -10.37 6.53
N THR A 159 -11.52 -9.05 6.42
CA THR A 159 -12.63 -8.32 5.83
C THR A 159 -12.14 -7.08 5.07
N VAL A 160 -13.05 -6.45 4.33
CA VAL A 160 -12.82 -5.15 3.70
C VAL A 160 -13.72 -4.12 4.38
N ILE A 161 -13.13 -3.01 4.80
CA ILE A 161 -13.84 -1.85 5.34
C ILE A 161 -13.64 -0.66 4.42
N VAL A 162 -14.57 0.29 4.43
CA VAL A 162 -14.44 1.55 3.70
C VAL A 162 -14.43 2.68 4.72
N PRO A 163 -13.24 3.22 5.09
CA PRO A 163 -13.13 4.34 6.01
C PRO A 163 -13.94 5.54 5.50
N THR A 164 -14.62 6.22 6.42
CA THR A 164 -15.34 7.47 6.14
C THR A 164 -14.53 8.71 6.51
N GLY A 165 -13.41 8.53 7.21
CA GLY A 165 -12.49 9.56 7.64
C GLY A 165 -11.05 9.09 7.50
N THR A 166 -10.11 9.90 8.00
CA THR A 166 -8.67 9.59 7.95
C THR A 166 -8.19 8.72 9.11
N ARG A 167 -9.11 8.25 9.95
CA ARG A 167 -8.84 7.45 11.15
C ARG A 167 -9.85 6.32 11.29
N VAL A 168 -9.39 5.19 11.79
CA VAL A 168 -10.22 4.05 12.21
C VAL A 168 -9.70 3.58 13.56
N THR A 169 -10.58 3.27 14.51
CA THR A 169 -10.14 2.61 15.75
C THR A 169 -10.34 1.10 15.63
N ILE A 170 -9.30 0.30 15.86
CA ILE A 170 -9.41 -1.15 16.02
C ILE A 170 -9.58 -1.47 17.51
N TRP A 171 -10.55 -2.31 17.84
CA TRP A 171 -10.95 -2.64 19.21
C TRP A 171 -10.80 -4.12 19.50
N VAL A 172 -10.27 -4.44 20.67
CA VAL A 172 -10.33 -5.75 21.29
C VAL A 172 -11.02 -5.62 22.63
N ARG A 173 -11.94 -6.55 22.91
CA ARG A 173 -12.69 -6.63 24.16
C ARG A 173 -12.69 -8.05 24.69
N ALA A 174 -12.42 -8.19 25.98
CA ALA A 174 -12.75 -9.38 26.75
C ALA A 174 -13.47 -9.00 28.05
N GLY A 175 -14.29 -9.91 28.57
CA GLY A 175 -14.93 -9.76 29.87
C GLY A 175 -15.63 -11.03 30.32
N ILE A 176 -15.88 -11.11 31.62
CA ILE A 176 -16.75 -12.11 32.23
C ILE A 176 -17.43 -11.50 33.47
N TYR A 177 -18.74 -11.68 33.59
CA TYR A 177 -19.52 -11.13 34.70
C TYR A 177 -19.49 -12.04 35.94
N TRP A 178 -19.68 -13.35 35.73
CA TRP A 178 -19.54 -14.38 36.76
C TRP A 178 -18.23 -15.12 36.53
N PRO A 179 -17.22 -15.00 37.42
CA PRO A 179 -15.87 -15.49 37.18
C PRO A 179 -15.72 -17.01 37.37
N VAL A 180 -16.56 -17.77 36.68
CA VAL A 180 -16.59 -19.24 36.69
C VAL A 180 -15.50 -19.85 35.82
N ALA A 181 -14.86 -19.04 34.97
CA ALA A 181 -13.74 -19.44 34.12
C ALA A 181 -12.74 -18.29 33.94
N THR A 182 -11.50 -18.63 33.63
CA THR A 182 -10.53 -17.69 33.08
C THR A 182 -10.90 -17.41 31.64
N THR A 183 -11.14 -16.15 31.30
CA THR A 183 -11.53 -15.72 29.96
C THR A 183 -10.42 -14.89 29.37
N PHE A 184 -10.04 -15.20 28.13
CA PHE A 184 -9.10 -14.37 27.39
C PHE A 184 -9.36 -14.37 25.89
N ILE A 185 -8.80 -13.34 25.25
CA ILE A 185 -8.63 -13.24 23.81
C ILE A 185 -7.17 -12.85 23.54
N ASP A 186 -6.57 -13.53 22.58
CA ASP A 186 -5.27 -13.18 22.02
C ASP A 186 -5.49 -12.60 20.63
N ILE A 187 -4.70 -11.60 20.27
CA ILE A 187 -4.70 -11.00 18.94
C ILE A 187 -3.27 -10.86 18.44
N ASP A 188 -3.10 -11.09 17.15
CA ASP A 188 -1.81 -11.03 16.46
C ASP A 188 -1.98 -10.61 14.98
N ASN A 189 -0.88 -10.26 14.31
CA ASN A 189 -0.81 -9.95 12.88
C ASN A 189 -1.91 -9.02 12.37
N VAL A 190 -2.22 -7.96 13.14
CA VAL A 190 -3.28 -7.01 12.81
C VAL A 190 -2.81 -6.12 11.67
N VAL A 191 -3.51 -6.19 10.56
CA VAL A 191 -3.27 -5.40 9.35
C VAL A 191 -4.48 -4.52 9.06
N LEU A 192 -4.21 -3.24 8.81
CA LEU A 192 -5.14 -2.35 8.12
C LEU A 192 -4.39 -1.69 6.98
N GLN A 193 -4.72 -2.03 5.74
CA GLN A 193 -4.01 -1.50 4.58
C GLN A 193 -4.99 -1.12 3.46
N PRO A 194 -4.78 0.00 2.75
CA PRO A 194 -5.55 0.33 1.55
C PRO A 194 -5.47 -0.79 0.52
N LEU A 195 -6.57 -1.06 -0.16
CA LEU A 195 -6.61 -2.05 -1.22
C LEU A 195 -6.08 -1.43 -2.51
N GLY A 196 -4.97 -1.95 -3.01
CA GLY A 196 -4.39 -1.63 -4.31
C GLY A 196 -4.65 -2.72 -5.33
N TYR A 197 -4.85 -2.34 -6.59
CA TYR A 197 -4.99 -3.20 -7.75
C TYR A 197 -3.80 -3.02 -8.68
N ASN A 198 -3.62 -3.95 -9.61
CA ASN A 198 -2.60 -3.86 -10.63
C ASN A 198 -3.20 -3.38 -11.95
N ILE A 199 -2.42 -2.60 -12.70
CA ILE A 199 -2.70 -2.28 -14.09
C ILE A 199 -1.69 -3.05 -14.95
N HIS A 200 -2.21 -3.82 -15.89
CA HIS A 200 -1.48 -4.61 -16.85
C HIS A 200 -1.69 -4.06 -18.26
N GLY A 201 -0.63 -4.10 -19.06
CA GLY A 201 -0.69 -3.80 -20.47
C GLY A 201 0.63 -4.10 -21.16
N GLN A 202 0.70 -3.74 -22.43
CA GLN A 202 1.88 -3.86 -23.27
C GLN A 202 2.37 -2.48 -23.70
N VAL A 203 3.68 -2.24 -23.57
CA VAL A 203 4.36 -1.11 -24.21
C VAL A 203 4.96 -1.60 -25.52
N THR A 204 4.53 -1.01 -26.63
CA THR A 204 5.18 -1.17 -27.94
C THR A 204 6.15 -0.02 -28.15
N LEU A 205 7.44 -0.34 -28.24
CA LEU A 205 8.50 0.61 -28.61
C LEU A 205 8.62 0.61 -30.14
N SER A 206 8.11 1.65 -30.80
CA SER A 206 8.07 1.67 -32.26
C SER A 206 9.47 1.62 -32.87
N ASP A 207 9.58 0.89 -33.99
CA ASP A 207 10.77 0.79 -34.82
C ASP A 207 12.03 0.24 -34.13
N PHE A 208 11.90 -0.41 -32.96
CA PHE A 208 13.00 -0.95 -32.19
C PHE A 208 13.12 -2.48 -32.34
N GLY A 209 14.27 -2.95 -32.82
CA GLY A 209 14.65 -4.36 -32.95
C GLY A 209 15.52 -4.89 -31.81
N GLY A 210 15.99 -4.02 -30.92
CA GLY A 210 16.79 -4.39 -29.75
C GLY A 210 16.02 -5.13 -28.65
N THR A 211 16.68 -5.38 -27.52
CA THR A 211 16.08 -6.13 -26.40
C THR A 211 15.14 -5.24 -25.57
N VAL A 212 13.83 -5.37 -25.79
CA VAL A 212 12.78 -4.56 -25.14
C VAL A 212 12.85 -4.60 -23.61
N SER A 213 13.16 -5.75 -23.00
CA SER A 213 13.25 -5.90 -21.55
C SER A 213 14.39 -5.11 -20.89
N LEU A 214 15.34 -4.61 -21.69
CA LEU A 214 16.43 -3.74 -21.21
C LEU A 214 16.08 -2.24 -21.28
N VAL A 215 14.95 -1.86 -21.89
CA VAL A 215 14.55 -0.46 -22.04
C VAL A 215 13.72 -0.04 -20.82
N PRO A 216 14.22 0.87 -19.97
CA PRO A 216 13.44 1.37 -18.85
C PRO A 216 12.37 2.37 -19.35
N VAL A 217 11.13 2.17 -18.93
CA VAL A 217 10.01 3.06 -19.30
C VAL A 217 9.49 3.77 -18.06
N GLU A 218 9.54 5.11 -18.05
CA GLU A 218 8.87 5.90 -17.02
C GLU A 218 7.36 5.85 -17.27
N VAL A 219 6.58 5.53 -16.23
CA VAL A 219 5.14 5.72 -16.20
C VAL A 219 4.77 6.72 -15.10
N GLN A 220 3.91 7.67 -15.45
CA GLN A 220 3.28 8.60 -14.54
C GLN A 220 1.81 8.21 -14.39
N LEU A 221 1.40 7.89 -13.16
CA LEU A 221 0.00 7.72 -12.79
C LEU A 221 -0.55 9.09 -12.40
N ARG A 222 -1.49 9.61 -13.19
CA ARG A 222 -2.06 10.94 -13.03
C ARG A 222 -3.57 10.86 -12.77
N PRO A 223 -4.17 11.78 -12.00
CA PRO A 223 -5.63 11.87 -11.96
C PRO A 223 -6.16 12.13 -13.37
N ALA A 224 -7.30 11.55 -13.74
CA ALA A 224 -7.85 11.75 -15.08
C ALA A 224 -8.08 13.24 -15.38
N GLY A 225 -7.48 13.74 -16.47
CA GLY A 225 -7.54 15.13 -16.90
C GLY A 225 -6.60 16.10 -16.17
N ASP A 226 -5.76 15.63 -15.24
CA ASP A 226 -4.77 16.46 -14.53
C ASP A 226 -3.34 15.98 -14.91
N PRO A 227 -2.47 16.83 -15.49
CA PRO A 227 -1.13 16.42 -15.88
C PRO A 227 -0.18 16.18 -14.68
N ASN A 228 -0.56 16.60 -13.47
CA ASN A 228 0.31 16.44 -12.30
C ASN A 228 0.34 14.97 -11.84
N PRO A 229 1.51 14.31 -11.85
CA PRO A 229 1.60 12.93 -11.44
C PRO A 229 1.32 12.77 -9.95
N LEU A 230 0.45 11.82 -9.60
CA LEU A 230 0.37 11.30 -8.23
C LEU A 230 1.63 10.47 -7.95
N ARG A 231 2.07 9.67 -8.92
CA ARG A 231 3.18 8.75 -8.76
C ARG A 231 3.92 8.57 -10.08
N THR A 232 5.24 8.53 -10.01
CA THR A 232 6.14 8.22 -11.13
C THR A 232 6.91 6.94 -10.80
N VAL A 233 6.98 6.01 -11.77
CA VAL A 233 7.63 4.69 -11.60
C VAL A 233 8.42 4.36 -12.86
N MET A 234 9.61 3.78 -12.69
CA MET A 234 10.30 3.10 -13.79
C MET A 234 9.80 1.67 -13.89
N LEU A 235 9.14 1.33 -15.00
CA LEU A 235 8.67 0.00 -15.31
C LEU A 235 9.81 -0.86 -15.85
N SER A 236 9.80 -2.14 -15.48
CA SER A 236 10.55 -3.19 -16.16
C SER A 236 9.58 -3.92 -17.09
N LEU A 237 9.93 -3.98 -18.37
CA LEU A 237 9.19 -4.74 -19.36
C LEU A 237 9.71 -6.19 -19.41
N ASP A 238 8.85 -7.13 -19.80
CA ASP A 238 9.32 -8.44 -20.27
C ASP A 238 9.72 -8.40 -21.75
N ASP A 239 10.19 -9.53 -22.30
CA ASP A 239 10.65 -9.61 -23.70
C ASP A 239 9.53 -9.37 -24.73
N ALA A 240 8.27 -9.45 -24.31
CA ALA A 240 7.11 -9.12 -25.14
C ALA A 240 6.63 -7.68 -24.91
N GLY A 241 7.28 -6.89 -24.06
CA GLY A 241 6.89 -5.51 -23.74
C GLY A 241 5.77 -5.42 -22.70
N ASN A 242 5.39 -6.51 -22.03
CA ASN A 242 4.35 -6.45 -21.01
C ASN A 242 4.88 -5.77 -19.74
N TYR A 243 4.00 -5.01 -19.07
CA TYR A 243 4.30 -4.34 -17.81
C TYR A 243 3.21 -4.60 -16.77
N VAL A 244 3.58 -4.35 -15.50
CA VAL A 244 2.64 -4.30 -14.38
C VAL A 244 2.91 -3.06 -13.54
N LEU A 245 1.95 -2.15 -13.49
CA LEU A 245 1.92 -1.06 -12.51
C LEU A 245 1.13 -1.52 -11.29
N ARG A 246 1.81 -1.75 -10.18
CA ARG A 246 1.24 -2.31 -8.95
C ARG A 246 0.68 -1.24 -8.02
N ASP A 247 -0.18 -1.65 -7.09
CA ASP A 247 -0.66 -0.84 -5.96
C ASP A 247 -1.39 0.44 -6.38
N VAL A 248 -2.27 0.33 -7.37
CA VAL A 248 -3.12 1.42 -7.88
C VAL A 248 -4.46 1.40 -7.16
N GLN A 249 -4.85 2.54 -6.58
CA GLN A 249 -6.14 2.66 -5.88
C GLN A 249 -7.32 2.67 -6.85
N PRO A 250 -8.54 2.40 -6.37
CA PRO A 250 -9.74 2.74 -7.11
C PRO A 250 -9.76 4.22 -7.50
N GLY A 251 -10.00 4.49 -8.77
CA GLY A 251 -9.97 5.84 -9.31
C GLY A 251 -9.98 5.84 -10.83
N SER A 252 -10.04 7.05 -11.37
CA SER A 252 -9.94 7.34 -12.80
C SER A 252 -8.60 7.99 -13.06
N TYR A 253 -7.79 7.39 -13.93
CA TYR A 253 -6.41 7.81 -14.16
C TYR A 253 -6.10 8.03 -15.64
N ASP A 254 -5.14 8.90 -15.87
CA ASP A 254 -4.39 8.98 -17.12
C ASP A 254 -2.99 8.43 -16.85
N LEU A 255 -2.52 7.49 -17.67
CA LEU A 255 -1.18 6.91 -17.55
C LEU A 255 -0.29 7.45 -18.66
N ALA A 256 0.72 8.24 -18.30
CA ALA A 256 1.65 8.81 -19.25
C ALA A 256 2.96 8.02 -19.27
N PHE A 257 3.36 7.54 -20.44
CA PHE A 257 4.52 6.69 -20.64
C PHE A 257 5.59 7.45 -21.42
N LYS A 258 6.84 7.40 -20.95
CA LYS A 258 8.00 8.00 -21.62
C LYS A 258 9.21 7.07 -21.49
N ALA A 259 9.88 6.81 -22.60
CA ALA A 259 11.19 6.15 -22.63
C ALA A 259 12.26 7.14 -23.11
N SER A 260 13.52 6.71 -23.20
CA SER A 260 14.66 7.59 -23.49
C SER A 260 14.43 8.47 -24.73
N HIS A 261 14.35 7.84 -25.91
CA HIS A 261 14.27 8.51 -27.20
C HIS A 261 12.91 8.36 -27.92
N TRP A 262 11.88 7.90 -27.20
CA TRP A 262 10.52 7.81 -27.71
C TRP A 262 9.65 8.92 -27.15
N LEU A 263 8.74 9.47 -27.95
CA LEU A 263 7.77 10.48 -27.55
C LEU A 263 6.82 9.95 -26.47
N ARG A 264 6.41 10.84 -25.56
CA ARG A 264 5.42 10.54 -24.52
C ARG A 264 4.07 10.21 -25.13
N GLN A 265 3.36 9.24 -24.55
CA GLN A 265 1.96 8.95 -24.86
C GLN A 265 1.15 8.76 -23.59
N VAL A 266 -0.13 9.15 -23.61
CA VAL A 266 -1.04 9.07 -22.47
C VAL A 266 -2.23 8.17 -22.77
N VAL A 267 -2.34 7.07 -22.04
CA VAL A 267 -3.56 6.24 -22.01
C VAL A 267 -4.54 6.87 -21.04
N ARG A 268 -5.61 7.46 -21.58
CA ARG A 268 -6.56 8.27 -20.81
C ARG A 268 -7.71 7.45 -20.23
N ASN A 269 -8.27 7.93 -19.13
CA ASN A 269 -9.51 7.46 -18.53
C ASN A 269 -9.50 5.96 -18.13
N VAL A 270 -8.35 5.47 -17.65
CA VAL A 270 -8.20 4.12 -17.10
C VAL A 270 -8.93 4.04 -15.76
N GLN A 271 -9.97 3.21 -15.70
CA GLN A 271 -10.80 3.02 -14.52
C GLN A 271 -10.30 1.84 -13.69
N VAL A 272 -9.88 2.11 -12.46
CA VAL A 272 -9.62 1.10 -11.43
C VAL A 272 -10.79 1.13 -10.45
N VAL A 273 -11.44 0.01 -10.21
CA VAL A 273 -12.66 -0.03 -9.38
C VAL A 273 -12.54 -1.04 -8.26
N ASN A 274 -12.63 -2.33 -8.59
CA ASN A 274 -12.60 -3.42 -7.62
C ASN A 274 -11.88 -4.68 -8.10
N ALA A 275 -11.05 -4.54 -9.14
CA ALA A 275 -10.24 -5.60 -9.72
C ALA A 275 -9.04 -5.02 -10.46
N ASP A 276 -8.04 -5.87 -10.72
CA ASP A 276 -6.91 -5.55 -11.61
C ASP A 276 -7.43 -5.18 -13.01
N VAL A 277 -6.77 -4.21 -13.63
CA VAL A 277 -7.09 -3.71 -14.97
C VAL A 277 -6.10 -4.32 -15.97
N SER A 278 -6.60 -4.72 -17.13
CA SER A 278 -5.77 -5.27 -18.21
C SER A 278 -6.08 -4.58 -19.54
N GLY A 279 -5.20 -4.73 -20.53
CA GLY A 279 -5.35 -4.12 -21.85
C GLY A 279 -5.08 -2.62 -21.87
N VAL A 280 -4.28 -2.12 -20.93
CA VAL A 280 -3.82 -0.72 -20.90
C VAL A 280 -2.56 -0.60 -21.76
N ASP A 281 -2.74 -0.84 -23.05
CA ASP A 281 -1.64 -0.91 -24.01
C ASP A 281 -1.28 0.49 -24.54
N VAL A 282 -0.01 0.69 -24.89
CA VAL A 282 0.50 1.96 -25.40
C VAL A 282 1.58 1.70 -26.45
N THR A 283 1.64 2.55 -27.48
CA THR A 283 2.71 2.53 -28.49
C THR A 283 3.46 3.84 -28.41
N LEU A 284 4.76 3.81 -28.16
CA LEU A 284 5.59 5.02 -28.07
C LEU A 284 6.24 5.29 -29.44
N PRO A 285 5.96 6.44 -30.09
CA PRO A 285 6.64 6.83 -31.33
C PRO A 285 8.12 7.12 -31.06
N ASN A 286 9.00 6.74 -31.98
CA ASN A 286 10.45 6.85 -31.83
C ASN A 286 10.98 8.15 -32.47
N GLY A 287 12.14 8.64 -32.06
CA GLY A 287 12.90 9.70 -32.75
C GLY A 287 13.25 10.95 -31.94
N ASP A 288 12.86 11.02 -30.67
CA ASP A 288 13.10 12.13 -29.73
C ASP A 288 14.46 11.93 -29.04
N VAL A 289 15.53 11.98 -29.83
CA VAL A 289 16.91 11.70 -29.44
C VAL A 289 17.37 12.62 -28.30
N ASP A 290 16.95 13.88 -28.31
CA ASP A 290 17.37 14.88 -27.31
C ASP A 290 16.46 14.95 -26.07
N GLY A 291 15.28 14.32 -26.14
CA GLY A 291 14.38 14.09 -25.02
C GLY A 291 13.45 15.27 -24.70
N ASP A 292 13.30 16.24 -25.61
CA ASP A 292 12.44 17.40 -25.43
C ASP A 292 10.95 17.14 -25.72
N ASN A 293 10.60 15.90 -26.07
CA ASN A 293 9.25 15.43 -26.40
C ASN A 293 8.74 15.94 -27.77
N GLU A 294 9.64 16.33 -28.68
CA GLU A 294 9.41 16.62 -30.09
C GLU A 294 10.42 15.83 -30.94
N VAL A 295 10.07 15.52 -32.19
CA VAL A 295 11.04 15.00 -33.17
C VAL A 295 11.35 16.10 -34.17
N GLY A 296 12.47 16.77 -33.98
CA GLY A 296 12.85 17.98 -34.69
C GLY A 296 14.28 18.00 -35.22
N LEU A 297 14.75 19.22 -35.47
CA LEU A 297 16.08 19.45 -36.03
C LEU A 297 17.21 19.16 -35.03
N MET A 298 16.93 19.24 -33.74
CA MET A 298 17.92 18.95 -32.70
C MET A 298 18.18 17.44 -32.61
N ASP A 299 17.14 16.62 -32.73
CA ASP A 299 17.28 15.16 -32.84
C ASP A 299 18.08 14.75 -34.06
N LEU A 300 17.76 15.34 -35.22
CA LEU A 300 18.51 15.10 -36.44
C LEU A 300 19.99 15.50 -36.28
N GLY A 301 20.26 16.64 -35.63
CA GLY A 301 21.62 17.08 -35.34
C GLY A 301 22.37 16.10 -34.43
N ALA A 302 21.71 15.58 -33.40
CA ALA A 302 22.27 14.58 -32.48
C ALA A 302 22.56 13.24 -33.19
N LEU A 303 21.67 12.79 -34.06
CA LEU A 303 21.87 11.59 -34.88
C LEU A 303 23.06 11.77 -35.84
N LEU A 304 23.12 12.87 -36.58
CA LEU A 304 24.21 13.14 -37.52
C LEU A 304 25.57 13.27 -36.83
N ALA A 305 25.60 13.78 -35.60
CA ALA A 305 26.83 13.86 -34.81
C ALA A 305 27.37 12.48 -34.39
N ALA A 306 26.49 11.49 -34.26
CA ALA A 306 26.83 10.11 -33.90
C ALA A 306 26.89 9.15 -35.10
N PHE A 307 26.62 9.62 -36.32
CA PHE A 307 26.47 8.76 -37.50
C PHE A 307 27.74 7.93 -37.80
N GLY A 308 27.54 6.64 -38.02
CA GLY A 308 28.57 5.62 -38.24
C GLY A 308 29.33 5.18 -36.99
N SER A 309 28.87 5.57 -35.79
CA SER A 309 29.47 5.14 -34.52
C SER A 309 28.79 3.90 -33.95
N THR A 310 29.57 3.15 -33.16
CA THR A 310 29.15 1.94 -32.45
C THR A 310 29.55 2.04 -30.96
N PRO A 311 29.04 1.18 -30.06
CA PRO A 311 29.42 1.17 -28.66
C PRO A 311 30.94 1.15 -28.45
N GLY A 312 31.44 2.20 -27.78
CA GLY A 312 32.88 2.37 -27.48
C GLY A 312 33.56 3.47 -28.30
N ASP A 313 32.95 3.91 -29.40
CA ASP A 313 33.41 5.07 -30.15
C ASP A 313 33.17 6.38 -29.38
N SER A 314 34.04 7.37 -29.57
CA SER A 314 33.91 8.66 -28.88
C SER A 314 32.68 9.46 -29.28
N ALA A 315 32.11 9.17 -30.45
CA ALA A 315 30.92 9.84 -30.99
C ALA A 315 29.62 9.06 -30.67
N TRP A 316 29.71 7.91 -30.00
CA TRP A 316 28.57 7.08 -29.67
C TRP A 316 27.53 7.84 -28.85
N ASN A 317 26.29 7.86 -29.35
CA ASN A 317 25.12 8.32 -28.63
C ASN A 317 24.09 7.18 -28.61
N PRO A 318 23.86 6.51 -27.46
CA PRO A 318 22.91 5.41 -27.38
C PRO A 318 21.45 5.83 -27.62
N ASN A 319 21.13 7.13 -27.57
CA ASN A 319 19.80 7.62 -27.93
C ASN A 319 19.63 7.86 -29.44
N ALA A 320 20.71 7.84 -30.21
CA ALA A 320 20.67 8.00 -31.67
C ALA A 320 20.62 6.65 -32.42
N ASP A 321 20.89 5.54 -31.71
CA ASP A 321 20.60 4.17 -32.15
C ASP A 321 19.12 3.89 -31.83
N LEU A 322 18.27 4.30 -32.76
CA LEU A 322 16.82 4.29 -32.65
C LEU A 322 16.24 2.91 -32.95
N ASP A 323 16.87 2.12 -33.83
CA ASP A 323 16.42 0.77 -34.11
C ASP A 323 17.05 -0.29 -33.20
N GLY A 324 18.10 0.05 -32.44
CA GLY A 324 18.69 -0.78 -31.41
C GLY A 324 19.59 -1.88 -31.95
N ASP A 325 20.17 -1.69 -33.14
CA ASP A 325 21.08 -2.65 -33.77
C ASP A 325 22.56 -2.46 -33.37
N GLU A 326 22.83 -1.52 -32.45
CA GLU A 326 24.16 -1.14 -31.95
C GLU A 326 25.03 -0.38 -32.98
N GLU A 327 24.43 0.23 -34.01
CA GLU A 327 25.10 1.13 -34.96
C GLU A 327 24.22 2.36 -35.28
N VAL A 328 24.73 3.59 -35.11
CA VAL A 328 23.98 4.78 -35.56
C VAL A 328 24.11 4.92 -37.08
N GLY A 329 23.10 4.53 -37.84
CA GLY A 329 23.17 4.40 -39.29
C GLY A 329 21.98 4.96 -40.07
N LEU A 330 21.83 4.45 -41.29
CA LEU A 330 20.76 4.87 -42.20
C LEU A 330 19.37 4.37 -41.77
N MET A 331 19.31 3.28 -40.99
CA MET A 331 18.04 2.76 -40.49
C MET A 331 17.46 3.71 -39.43
N ASP A 332 18.28 4.19 -38.50
CA ASP A 332 17.89 5.22 -37.51
C ASP A 332 17.46 6.51 -38.18
N PHE A 333 18.22 6.98 -39.17
CA PHE A 333 17.82 8.14 -39.96
C PHE A 333 16.45 7.93 -40.61
N GLY A 334 16.18 6.72 -41.10
CA GLY A 334 14.87 6.32 -41.61
C GLY A 334 13.77 6.39 -40.55
N VAL A 335 14.03 5.97 -39.32
CA VAL A 335 13.10 6.09 -38.17
C VAL A 335 12.79 7.56 -37.90
N LEU A 336 13.83 8.38 -37.71
CA LEU A 336 13.69 9.80 -37.40
C LEU A 336 12.90 10.55 -38.48
N VAL A 337 13.18 10.30 -39.77
CA VAL A 337 12.46 10.95 -40.88
C VAL A 337 10.98 10.57 -40.91
N ARG A 338 10.61 9.34 -40.55
CA ARG A 338 9.19 8.92 -40.46
C ARG A 338 8.45 9.64 -39.34
N SER A 339 9.15 9.94 -38.25
CA SER A 339 8.60 10.62 -37.07
C SER A 339 8.76 12.13 -37.07
N PHE A 340 9.41 12.71 -38.09
CA PHE A 340 9.76 14.13 -38.08
C PHE A 340 8.53 15.05 -37.97
N GLY A 341 8.58 15.99 -37.03
CA GLY A 341 7.48 16.90 -36.71
C GLY A 341 6.40 16.33 -35.79
N LEU A 342 6.57 15.10 -35.29
CA LEU A 342 5.70 14.58 -34.23
C LEU A 342 6.08 15.21 -32.89
N THR A 343 5.07 15.45 -32.06
CA THR A 343 5.24 15.85 -30.65
C THR A 343 4.57 14.81 -29.76
N GLY A 344 5.18 14.53 -28.62
CA GLY A 344 4.57 13.70 -27.61
C GLY A 344 3.38 14.38 -26.96
N GLU A 345 2.57 13.59 -26.28
CA GLU A 345 1.48 14.10 -25.47
C GLU A 345 2.01 14.72 -24.17
N GLU A 346 1.24 15.62 -23.55
CA GLU A 346 1.58 16.19 -22.24
C GLU A 346 0.98 15.45 -21.06
#